data_AF-A0A1G1P8K1-F1
#
_entry.id   AF-A0A1G1P8K1-F1
#
_cell.length_a   1.000
_cell.length_b   1.000
_cell.length_c   1.000
_cell.angle_alpha   90.00
_cell.angle_beta   90.00
_cell.angle_gamma   90.00
#
_symmetry.space_group_name_H-M   'P 1'
#
loop_
_entity.id
_entity.type
_entity.pdbx_description
1 polymer ?
#
loop_
_entity_poly.entity_id
_entity_poly.type
_entity_poly.pdbx_seq_one_letter_code
_entity_poly.pdbx_strand_id
1 'polypeptide(L)'
;MLKSHPRGFTLIELVMTMIIVSIVSIPLSLLIGAHIESVFLSERDVMAENLACHEMEKVNNMTYANIATASFSNYEGYAYDLTRTVTYVQGDGASVESLKKIQVEVKKAGETNVITRSVTYLAKNVAYGI
;
A
#
# COMPACT_ATOMS: atom_id res chain seq x y z
N MET A 1 54.16 7.66 43.51
CA MET A 1 53.51 6.52 42.85
C MET A 1 52.06 6.48 43.33
N LEU A 2 51.12 7.06 42.57
CA LEU A 2 49.71 7.18 42.97
C LEU A 2 49.02 5.82 42.82
N LYS A 3 48.56 5.27 43.94
CA LYS A 3 47.94 3.94 44.04
C LYS A 3 46.49 4.04 43.54
N SER A 4 46.22 3.51 42.34
CA SER A 4 44.87 3.37 41.79
C SER A 4 44.04 2.45 42.68
N HIS A 5 42.98 2.98 43.29
CA HIS A 5 41.99 2.16 44.01
C HIS A 5 41.13 1.41 42.99
N PRO A 6 40.98 0.08 43.09
CA PRO A 6 39.98 -0.62 42.30
C PRO A 6 38.59 -0.17 42.78
N ARG A 7 37.93 0.68 41.99
CA ARG A 7 36.55 1.12 42.25
C ARG A 7 35.62 -0.07 41.99
N GLY A 8 35.16 -0.73 43.06
CA GLY A 8 34.10 -1.72 42.99
C GLY A 8 32.74 -1.03 42.81
N PHE A 9 31.83 -1.65 42.06
CA PHE A 9 30.45 -1.18 41.95
C PHE A 9 29.71 -1.41 43.27
N THR A 10 28.93 -0.43 43.71
CA THR A 10 28.06 -0.60 44.87
C THR A 10 26.79 -1.34 44.45
N LEU A 11 26.20 -2.14 45.35
CA LEU A 11 24.98 -2.90 45.06
C LEU A 11 23.82 -1.97 44.64
N ILE A 12 23.74 -0.78 45.23
CA ILE A 12 22.73 0.22 44.88
C ILE A 12 22.94 0.79 43.47
N GLU A 13 24.19 1.02 43.06
CA GLU A 13 24.51 1.49 41.71
C GLU A 13 24.16 0.43 40.65
N LEU A 14 24.38 -0.85 40.97
CA LEU A 14 24.00 -1.96 40.09
C LEU A 14 22.47 -2.11 39.97
N VAL A 15 21.73 -1.95 41.07
CA VAL A 15 20.26 -1.98 41.04
C VAL A 15 19.68 -0.78 40.28
N MET A 16 20.22 0.43 40.51
CA MET A 16 19.79 1.64 39.80
C MET A 16 20.07 1.56 38.31
N THR A 17 21.24 1.06 37.90
CA THR A 17 21.55 0.87 36.47
C THR A 17 20.61 -0.14 35.82
N MET A 18 20.28 -1.26 36.49
CA MET A 18 19.26 -2.20 36.00
C MET A 18 17.90 -1.53 35.81
N ILE A 19 17.43 -0.75 36.79
CA ILE A 19 16.13 -0.04 36.71
C ILE A 19 16.14 0.95 35.54
N ILE A 20 17.18 1.76 35.41
CA ILE A 20 17.30 2.77 34.35
C ILE A 20 17.33 2.08 32.98
N VAL A 21 18.11 1.01 32.82
CA VAL A 21 18.17 0.23 31.58
C VAL A 21 16.80 -0.35 31.25
N SER A 22 16.06 -0.90 32.21
CA SER A 22 14.71 -1.43 31.97
C SER A 22 13.72 -0.36 31.53
N ILE A 23 13.73 0.82 32.17
CA ILE A 23 12.84 1.93 31.81
C ILE A 23 13.09 2.39 30.37
N VAL A 24 14.35 2.41 29.93
CA VAL A 24 14.71 2.83 28.57
C VAL A 24 14.49 1.70 27.54
N SER A 25 14.79 0.46 27.89
CA SER A 25 14.79 -0.67 26.94
C SER A 25 13.39 -1.08 26.50
N ILE A 26 12.39 -1.00 27.40
CA ILE A 26 11.01 -1.39 27.08
C ILE A 26 10.41 -0.54 25.94
N PRO A 27 10.35 0.80 26.03
CA PRO A 27 9.77 1.61 24.95
C PRO A 27 10.60 1.54 23.66
N LEU A 28 11.93 1.41 23.76
CA LEU A 28 12.79 1.26 22.59
C LEU A 28 12.48 -0.02 21.81
N SER A 29 12.24 -1.12 22.51
CA SER A 29 11.88 -2.41 21.88
C SER A 29 10.54 -2.33 21.14
N LEU A 30 9.55 -1.63 21.72
CA LEU A 30 8.26 -1.40 21.07
C LEU A 30 8.39 -0.51 19.81
N LEU A 31 9.22 0.54 19.88
CA LEU A 31 9.45 1.44 18.76
C LEU A 31 10.12 0.71 17.58
N ILE A 32 11.13 -0.11 17.85
CA ILE A 32 11.79 -0.93 16.81
C ILE A 32 10.77 -1.88 16.17
N GLY A 33 9.92 -2.54 16.95
CA GLY A 33 8.88 -3.43 16.42
C GLY A 33 7.90 -2.69 15.50
N ALA A 34 7.40 -1.55 15.93
CA ALA A 34 6.50 -0.72 15.13
C ALA A 34 7.18 -0.23 13.83
N HIS A 35 8.47 0.08 13.88
CA HIS A 35 9.18 0.55 12.70
C HIS A 35 9.35 -0.55 11.65
N ILE A 36 9.67 -1.77 12.08
CA ILE A 36 9.78 -2.95 11.20
C ILE A 36 8.42 -3.24 10.54
N GLU A 37 7.34 -3.26 11.31
CA GLU A 37 5.99 -3.46 10.78
C GLU A 37 5.61 -2.38 9.76
N SER A 38 5.93 -1.12 10.06
CA SER A 38 5.69 0.00 9.15
C SER A 38 6.45 -0.13 7.83
N VAL A 39 7.70 -0.63 7.83
CA VAL A 39 8.47 -0.84 6.60
C VAL A 39 7.80 -1.91 5.73
N PHE A 40 7.38 -3.03 6.31
CA PHE A 40 6.71 -4.09 5.56
C PHE A 40 5.35 -3.66 4.99
N LEU A 41 4.57 -2.88 5.76
CA LEU A 41 3.33 -2.32 5.25
C LEU A 41 3.59 -1.35 4.09
N SER A 42 4.58 -0.47 4.24
CA SER A 42 4.95 0.47 3.18
C SER A 42 5.40 -0.23 1.89
N GLU A 43 6.17 -1.32 1.98
CA GLU A 43 6.57 -2.08 0.80
C GLU A 43 5.37 -2.70 0.07
N ARG A 44 4.43 -3.28 0.84
CA ARG A 44 3.21 -3.87 0.30
C ARG A 44 2.32 -2.82 -0.37
N ASP A 45 2.19 -1.65 0.23
CA ASP A 45 1.39 -0.55 -0.30
C ASP A 45 2.00 -0.01 -1.60
N VAL A 46 3.33 0.19 -1.64
CA VAL A 46 4.04 0.62 -2.85
C VAL A 46 3.87 -0.39 -3.97
N MET A 47 3.98 -1.68 -3.68
CA MET A 47 3.79 -2.73 -4.68
C MET A 47 2.36 -2.73 -5.23
N ALA A 48 1.35 -2.67 -4.35
CA ALA A 48 -0.05 -2.65 -4.75
C ALA A 48 -0.38 -1.41 -5.59
N GLU A 49 0.18 -0.25 -5.23
CA GLU A 49 0.03 1.00 -5.97
C GLU A 49 0.65 0.92 -7.38
N ASN A 50 1.85 0.36 -7.49
CA ASN A 50 2.51 0.17 -8.77
C ASN A 50 1.70 -0.77 -9.69
N LEU A 51 1.11 -1.84 -9.16
CA LEU A 51 0.25 -2.73 -9.93
C LEU A 51 -1.05 -2.03 -10.38
N ALA A 52 -1.64 -1.21 -9.50
CA ALA A 52 -2.83 -0.42 -9.85
C ALA A 52 -2.52 0.60 -10.96
N CYS A 53 -1.39 1.30 -10.86
CA CYS A 53 -0.90 2.23 -11.88
C CYS A 53 -0.64 1.52 -13.20
N HIS A 54 0.02 0.36 -13.17
CA HIS A 54 0.30 -0.43 -14.35
C HIS A 54 -0.99 -0.85 -15.08
N GLU A 55 -1.99 -1.30 -14.34
CA GLU A 55 -3.29 -1.64 -14.93
C GLU A 55 -4.00 -0.41 -15.51
N MET A 56 -3.91 0.74 -14.84
CA MET A 56 -4.44 2.01 -15.35
C MET A 56 -3.78 2.43 -16.67
N GLU A 57 -2.47 2.24 -16.80
CA GLU A 57 -1.73 2.47 -18.04
C GLU A 57 -2.21 1.53 -19.15
N LYS A 58 -2.42 0.24 -18.84
CA LYS A 58 -2.98 -0.72 -19.80
C LYS A 58 -4.37 -0.30 -20.25
N VAL A 59 -5.24 0.10 -19.33
CA VAL A 59 -6.59 0.60 -19.64
C VAL A 59 -6.53 1.85 -20.51
N ASN A 60 -5.61 2.77 -20.24
CA ASN A 60 -5.43 3.98 -21.03
C ASN A 60 -5.01 3.68 -22.49
N ASN A 61 -4.28 2.59 -22.71
CA ASN A 61 -3.88 2.14 -24.05
C ASN A 61 -4.89 1.18 -24.72
N MET A 62 -5.97 0.80 -24.03
CA MET A 62 -7.04 -0.01 -24.61
C MET A 62 -8.01 0.85 -25.42
N THR A 63 -8.56 0.28 -26.49
CA THR A 63 -9.68 0.90 -27.19
C THR A 63 -10.88 0.99 -26.26
N TYR A 64 -11.64 2.09 -26.35
CA TYR A 64 -12.81 2.32 -25.49
C TYR A 64 -13.79 1.13 -25.45
N ALA A 65 -13.97 0.45 -26.58
CA ALA A 65 -14.85 -0.71 -26.70
C ALA A 65 -14.38 -1.92 -25.88
N ASN A 66 -13.07 -2.12 -25.74
CA ASN A 66 -12.48 -3.29 -25.07
C ASN A 66 -12.36 -3.11 -23.54
N ILE A 67 -12.55 -1.90 -23.03
CA ILE A 67 -12.50 -1.62 -21.60
C ILE A 67 -13.76 -2.18 -20.93
N ALA A 68 -13.60 -3.32 -20.26
CA ALA A 68 -14.66 -4.05 -19.57
C ALA A 68 -14.22 -4.47 -18.16
N THR A 69 -15.21 -4.77 -17.30
CA THR A 69 -14.96 -5.32 -15.97
C THR A 69 -14.23 -6.66 -16.07
N ALA A 70 -13.17 -6.82 -15.28
CA ALA A 70 -12.37 -8.03 -15.24
C ALA A 70 -11.78 -8.25 -13.84
N SER A 71 -11.40 -9.49 -13.54
CA SER A 71 -10.68 -9.84 -12.32
C SER A 71 -9.55 -10.79 -12.67
N PHE A 72 -8.41 -10.57 -12.04
CA PHE A 72 -7.17 -11.27 -12.31
C PHE A 72 -6.61 -11.78 -10.98
N SER A 73 -6.37 -13.08 -10.90
CA SER A 73 -5.67 -13.68 -9.76
C SER A 73 -4.19 -13.77 -10.05
N ASN A 74 -3.37 -13.57 -9.02
CA ASN A 74 -1.91 -13.52 -9.13
C ASN A 74 -1.43 -12.63 -10.29
N TYR A 75 -1.89 -11.37 -10.27
CA TYR A 75 -1.72 -10.41 -11.35
C TYR A 75 -0.23 -10.20 -11.69
N GLU A 76 0.10 -10.36 -12.98
CA GLU A 76 1.47 -10.28 -13.52
C GLU A 76 2.49 -11.19 -12.77
N GLY A 77 2.02 -12.29 -12.20
CA GLY A 77 2.87 -13.25 -11.47
C GLY A 77 3.16 -12.88 -10.02
N TYR A 78 2.62 -11.77 -9.51
CA TYR A 78 2.74 -11.37 -8.12
C TYR A 78 1.61 -11.93 -7.26
N ALA A 79 1.84 -12.07 -5.95
CA ALA A 79 0.85 -12.57 -4.99
C ALA A 79 -0.23 -11.52 -4.63
N TYR A 80 -0.76 -10.84 -5.64
CA TYR A 80 -1.82 -9.85 -5.54
C TYR A 80 -2.92 -10.19 -6.55
N ASP A 81 -4.17 -10.04 -6.13
CA ASP A 81 -5.30 -10.10 -7.04
C ASP A 81 -5.69 -8.67 -7.41
N LEU A 82 -6.10 -8.49 -8.67
CA LEU A 82 -6.53 -7.21 -9.20
C LEU A 82 -7.96 -7.33 -9.75
N THR A 83 -8.81 -6.38 -9.37
CA THR A 83 -10.16 -6.27 -9.93
C THR A 83 -10.32 -4.92 -10.61
N ARG A 84 -10.66 -4.95 -11.90
CA ARG A 84 -11.05 -3.78 -12.68
C ARG A 84 -12.56 -3.76 -12.82
N THR A 85 -13.22 -2.76 -12.26
CA THR A 85 -14.65 -2.54 -12.37
C THR A 85 -14.93 -1.36 -13.28
N VAL A 86 -15.71 -1.60 -14.33
CA VAL A 86 -16.11 -0.57 -15.30
C VAL A 86 -17.61 -0.31 -15.15
N THR A 87 -17.97 0.95 -14.96
CA THR A 87 -19.36 1.40 -14.84
C THR A 87 -19.61 2.57 -15.79
N TYR A 88 -20.77 2.60 -16.44
CA TYR A 88 -21.17 3.76 -17.23
C TYR A 88 -21.77 4.81 -16.29
N VAL A 89 -21.15 5.99 -16.25
CA VAL A 89 -21.65 7.16 -15.50
C VAL A 89 -22.67 7.91 -16.32
N GLN A 90 -22.48 7.94 -17.64
CA GLN A 90 -23.39 8.55 -18.60
C GLN A 90 -23.43 7.72 -19.88
N GLY A 91 -24.63 7.57 -20.44
CA GLY A 91 -24.88 6.73 -21.61
C GLY A 91 -24.67 5.25 -21.31
N ASP A 92 -24.43 4.48 -22.37
CA ASP A 92 -24.14 3.05 -22.32
C ASP A 92 -23.14 2.64 -23.43
N GLY A 93 -22.98 1.33 -23.64
CA GLY A 93 -22.08 0.81 -24.68
C GLY A 93 -22.53 1.08 -26.11
N ALA A 94 -23.84 1.31 -26.34
CA ALA A 94 -24.41 1.61 -27.66
C ALA A 94 -24.47 3.11 -27.95
N SER A 95 -24.38 3.95 -26.91
CA SER A 95 -24.47 5.40 -27.00
C SER A 95 -23.33 6.00 -27.84
N VAL A 96 -23.66 7.03 -28.61
CA VAL A 96 -22.68 7.80 -29.40
C VAL A 96 -21.72 8.52 -28.46
N GLU A 97 -22.25 9.15 -27.42
CA GLU A 97 -21.51 9.76 -26.32
C GLU A 97 -21.67 8.93 -25.04
N SER A 98 -20.57 8.57 -24.38
CA SER A 98 -20.65 7.89 -23.09
C SER A 98 -19.42 8.15 -22.22
N LEU A 99 -19.60 7.98 -20.91
CA LEU A 99 -18.56 8.15 -19.90
C LEU A 99 -18.46 6.87 -19.07
N LYS A 100 -17.29 6.23 -19.10
CA LYS A 100 -16.93 5.11 -18.23
C LYS A 100 -16.18 5.62 -17.02
N LYS A 101 -16.60 5.19 -15.83
CA LYS A 101 -15.78 5.18 -14.62
C LYS A 101 -15.10 3.82 -14.54
N ILE A 102 -13.78 3.83 -14.51
CA ILE A 102 -12.96 2.64 -14.31
C ILE A 102 -12.38 2.72 -12.90
N GLN A 103 -12.62 1.69 -12.11
CA GLN A 103 -12.06 1.51 -10.78
C GLN A 103 -11.16 0.28 -10.81
N VAL A 104 -9.92 0.40 -10.36
CA VAL A 104 -9.01 -0.71 -10.16
C VAL A 104 -8.75 -0.86 -8.68
N GLU A 105 -8.93 -2.06 -8.17
CA GLU A 105 -8.67 -2.44 -6.79
C GLU A 105 -7.63 -3.53 -6.77
N VAL A 106 -6.64 -3.37 -5.88
CA VAL A 106 -5.59 -4.37 -5.67
C VAL A 106 -5.68 -4.86 -4.24
N LYS A 107 -5.65 -6.19 -4.10
CA LYS A 107 -5.69 -6.89 -2.82
C LYS A 107 -4.61 -7.96 -2.81
N LYS A 108 -4.18 -8.38 -1.63
CA LYS A 108 -3.29 -9.54 -1.55
C LYS A 108 -4.06 -10.80 -1.96
N ALA A 109 -3.37 -11.74 -2.61
CA ALA A 109 -3.99 -12.95 -3.15
C ALA A 109 -4.79 -13.70 -2.07
N GLY A 110 -6.07 -13.96 -2.35
CA GLY A 110 -6.97 -14.66 -1.43
C GLY A 110 -7.48 -13.83 -0.25
N GLU A 111 -7.05 -12.57 -0.08
CA GLU A 111 -7.59 -11.66 0.92
C GLU A 111 -8.82 -10.90 0.39
N THR A 112 -9.60 -10.33 1.30
CA THR A 112 -10.76 -9.48 0.98
C THR A 112 -10.46 -8.00 1.14
N ASN A 113 -9.41 -7.65 1.89
CA ASN A 113 -9.05 -6.27 2.15
C ASN A 113 -8.40 -5.63 0.93
N VAL A 114 -8.92 -4.48 0.50
CA VAL A 114 -8.37 -3.70 -0.60
C VAL A 114 -7.23 -2.85 -0.05
N ILE A 115 -6.04 -3.00 -0.63
CA ILE A 115 -4.84 -2.27 -0.23
C ILE A 115 -4.85 -0.88 -0.90
N THR A 116 -5.09 -0.85 -2.21
CA THR A 116 -5.23 0.39 -2.97
C THR A 116 -6.43 0.34 -3.91
N ARG A 117 -6.99 1.52 -4.17
CA ARG A 117 -8.06 1.76 -5.12
C ARG A 117 -7.72 2.98 -5.96
N SER A 118 -7.56 2.77 -7.26
CA SER A 118 -7.41 3.83 -8.25
C SER A 118 -8.69 4.00 -9.06
N VAL A 119 -9.06 5.25 -9.36
CA VAL A 119 -10.26 5.57 -10.15
C VAL A 119 -9.90 6.52 -11.27
N THR A 120 -10.33 6.21 -12.48
CA THR A 120 -10.22 7.10 -13.64
C THR A 120 -11.54 7.15 -14.42
N TYR A 121 -11.65 8.16 -15.28
CA TYR A 121 -12.81 8.38 -16.13
C TYR A 121 -12.36 8.48 -17.58
N LEU A 122 -13.06 7.76 -18.45
CA LEU A 122 -12.79 7.79 -19.88
C LEU A 122 -14.07 8.11 -20.64
N ALA A 123 -14.01 9.12 -21.49
CA ALA A 123 -15.12 9.62 -22.26
C ALA A 123 -15.01 9.23 -23.74
N LYS A 124 -16.15 8.96 -24.37
CA LYS A 124 -16.29 8.71 -25.80
C LYS A 124 -17.09 9.86 -26.42
N ASN A 125 -16.54 10.48 -27.46
CA ASN A 125 -17.19 11.50 -28.30
C ASN A 125 -17.77 12.71 -27.54
N VAL A 126 -17.20 13.09 -26.40
CA VAL A 126 -17.70 14.26 -25.65
C VAL A 126 -17.15 15.53 -26.28
N ALA A 127 -18.04 16.37 -26.80
CA ALA A 127 -17.71 17.75 -27.12
C ALA A 127 -17.56 18.51 -25.79
N TYR A 128 -16.32 18.67 -25.33
CA TYR A 128 -16.04 19.62 -24.25
C TYR A 128 -16.34 21.01 -24.80
N GLY A 129 -17.51 21.54 -24.45
CA GLY A 129 -17.97 22.85 -24.91
C GLY A 129 -16.87 23.89 -24.67
N ILE A 130 -16.45 24.55 -25.75
CA ILE A 130 -15.74 25.82 -25.70
C ILE A 130 -16.76 26.91 -26.02
#